data_AF-A0A365QUS3-F1
#
_entry.id   AF-A0A365QUS3-F1
#
_cell.length_a   1.000
_cell.length_b   1.000
_cell.length_c   1.000
_cell.angle_alpha   90.00
_cell.angle_beta   90.00
_cell.angle_gamma   90.00
#
_symmetry.space_group_name_H-M   'P 1'
#
loop_
_entity.id
_entity.type
_entity.pdbx_description
1 polymer ?
#
loop_
_entity_poly.entity_id
_entity_poly.type
_entity_poly.pdbx_seq_one_letter_code
_entity_poly.pdbx_strand_id
1 'polypeptide(L)'
;MTEQEKPRTLADCEPIPPDRKSAFKRTHPRIKQGQLEPFEPTHDQRMTVRVMSACGMKPEVIVQHIVNPDTGLPVTVKTLRKYCSKELKDGREVANAMVAQSLFKKAIGNTPQAVQACIFWLRSQAGWLAPDSIEISGKDGKPLTGGERQNLVVYLPDNGRDAANANGDGTQALKRRG
;
A
#
# COMPACT_ATOMS: atom_id res chain seq x y z
N MET A 1 7.50 2.33 46.84
CA MET A 1 6.06 2.00 46.98
C MET A 1 5.48 2.06 45.58
N THR A 2 5.52 0.93 44.88
CA THR A 2 5.02 0.80 43.51
C THR A 2 3.60 0.28 43.58
N GLU A 3 2.63 1.16 43.34
CA GLU A 3 1.23 0.79 43.15
C GLU A 3 1.14 -0.21 41.98
N GLN A 4 0.75 -1.44 42.29
CA GLN A 4 0.42 -2.45 41.30
C GLN A 4 -0.96 -2.08 40.72
N GLU A 5 -0.97 -1.66 39.46
CA GLU A 5 -2.19 -1.39 38.71
C GLU A 5 -2.93 -2.72 38.49
N LYS A 6 -4.10 -2.85 39.12
CA LYS A 6 -4.94 -4.06 39.08
C LYS A 6 -5.36 -4.35 37.63
N PRO A 7 -5.21 -5.59 37.13
CA PRO A 7 -5.63 -5.91 35.77
C PRO A 7 -7.16 -5.81 35.65
N ARG A 8 -7.63 -4.99 34.69
CA ARG A 8 -9.07 -4.87 34.38
C ARG A 8 -9.61 -6.23 33.99
N THR A 9 -10.62 -6.70 34.70
CA THR A 9 -11.26 -7.99 34.44
C THR A 9 -12.36 -7.82 33.40
N LEU A 10 -12.70 -8.87 32.65
CA LEU A 10 -13.76 -8.86 31.63
C LEU A 10 -15.13 -8.40 32.18
N ALA A 11 -15.34 -8.46 33.49
CA ALA A 11 -16.53 -7.98 34.18
C ALA A 11 -16.60 -6.44 34.31
N ASP A 12 -15.48 -5.74 34.12
CA ASP A 12 -15.38 -4.28 34.22
C ASP A 12 -15.66 -3.58 32.86
N CYS A 13 -15.89 -4.35 31.79
CA CYS A 13 -16.32 -3.83 30.50
C CYS A 13 -17.83 -3.56 30.55
N GLU A 14 -18.21 -2.28 30.74
CA GLU A 14 -19.60 -1.85 30.57
C GLU A 14 -20.15 -2.34 29.22
N PRO A 15 -21.39 -2.87 29.17
CA PRO A 15 -21.99 -3.33 27.92
C PRO A 15 -22.13 -2.16 26.95
N ILE A 16 -21.67 -2.36 25.71
CA ILE A 16 -21.77 -1.34 24.66
C ILE A 16 -23.25 -0.97 24.50
N PRO A 17 -23.64 0.30 24.71
CA PRO A 17 -25.03 0.70 24.66
C PRO A 17 -25.65 0.39 23.28
N PRO A 18 -26.88 -0.16 23.22
CA PRO A 18 -27.45 -0.76 22.01
C PRO A 18 -27.86 0.25 20.91
N ASP A 19 -27.73 1.55 21.13
CA ASP A 19 -28.05 2.56 20.12
C ASP A 19 -27.01 3.69 20.08
N ARG A 20 -25.78 3.35 19.70
CA ARG A 20 -24.88 4.35 19.11
C ARG A 20 -25.12 4.41 17.60
N LYS A 21 -26.33 4.77 17.17
CA LYS A 21 -26.51 5.41 15.85
C LYS A 21 -25.70 6.71 15.89
N SER A 22 -24.40 6.59 15.63
CA SER A 22 -23.55 7.72 15.33
C SER A 22 -24.18 8.40 14.14
N ALA A 23 -24.89 9.50 14.40
CA ALA A 23 -25.26 10.47 13.40
C ALA A 23 -23.95 11.08 12.91
N PHE A 24 -23.20 10.33 12.09
CA PHE A 24 -22.04 10.84 11.39
C PHE A 24 -22.59 11.83 10.37
N LYS A 25 -22.82 13.07 10.85
CA LYS A 25 -23.29 14.16 10.01
C LYS A 25 -22.27 14.30 8.91
N ARG A 26 -22.70 14.07 7.67
CA ARG A 26 -21.89 14.32 6.48
C ARG A 26 -21.45 15.77 6.55
N THR A 27 -20.14 15.98 6.71
CA THR A 27 -19.52 17.31 6.82
C THR A 27 -19.48 18.05 5.49
N HIS A 28 -19.83 17.38 4.38
CA HIS A 28 -19.72 17.93 3.04
C HIS A 28 -21.03 17.81 2.26
N PRO A 29 -21.37 18.84 1.44
CA PRO A 29 -22.58 18.85 0.63
C PRO A 29 -22.56 17.73 -0.41
N ARG A 30 -23.70 17.05 -0.60
CA ARG A 30 -23.87 16.03 -1.63
C ARG A 30 -24.11 16.71 -2.98
N ILE A 31 -23.09 16.75 -3.82
CA ILE A 31 -23.21 17.26 -5.20
C ILE A 31 -23.99 16.23 -6.04
N LYS A 32 -24.94 16.69 -6.85
CA LYS A 32 -25.75 15.83 -7.73
C LYS A 32 -24.89 15.30 -8.89
N GLN A 33 -25.09 14.03 -9.27
CA GLN A 33 -24.40 13.43 -10.42
C GLN A 33 -24.75 14.22 -11.70
N GLY A 34 -23.73 14.68 -12.42
CA GLY A 34 -23.87 15.42 -13.69
C GLY A 34 -23.63 16.93 -13.61
N GLN A 35 -23.49 17.52 -12.42
CA GLN A 35 -23.19 18.96 -12.25
C GLN A 35 -21.70 19.29 -12.12
N LEU A 36 -20.81 18.29 -12.01
CA LEU A 36 -19.37 18.54 -11.84
C LEU A 36 -18.68 18.50 -13.20
N GLU A 37 -17.99 19.58 -13.55
CA GLU A 37 -17.10 19.57 -14.70
C GLU A 37 -15.95 18.56 -14.48
N PRO A 38 -15.42 17.96 -15.57
CA PRO A 38 -14.29 17.04 -15.46
C PRO A 38 -13.08 17.76 -14.87
N PHE A 39 -12.48 17.19 -13.81
CA PHE A 39 -11.29 17.74 -13.19
C PHE A 39 -10.14 17.89 -14.20
N GLU A 40 -9.72 19.13 -14.45
CA GLU A 40 -8.55 19.45 -15.26
C GLU A 40 -7.40 19.94 -14.36
N PRO A 41 -6.31 19.17 -14.23
CA PRO A 41 -5.21 19.56 -13.36
C PRO A 41 -4.43 20.73 -13.96
N THR A 42 -4.25 21.78 -13.16
CA THR A 42 -3.41 22.94 -13.48
C THR A 42 -1.96 22.52 -13.71
N HIS A 43 -1.20 23.31 -14.46
CA HIS A 43 0.22 23.06 -14.72
C HIS A 43 1.03 22.85 -13.43
N ASP A 44 0.84 23.69 -12.41
CA ASP A 44 1.54 23.58 -11.13
C ASP A 44 1.21 22.28 -10.39
N GLN A 45 -0.04 21.82 -10.47
CA GLN A 45 -0.46 20.54 -9.91
C GLN A 45 0.22 19.37 -10.62
N ARG A 46 0.35 19.44 -11.95
CA ARG A 46 1.09 18.43 -12.74
C ARG A 46 2.57 18.37 -12.37
N MET A 47 3.19 19.53 -12.19
CA MET A 47 4.60 19.61 -11.75
C MET A 47 4.78 19.04 -10.35
N THR A 48 3.86 19.37 -9.44
CA THR A 48 3.84 18.81 -8.07
C THR A 48 3.71 17.29 -8.11
N VAL A 49 2.79 16.73 -8.90
CA VAL A 49 2.64 15.28 -9.10
C VAL A 49 3.92 14.65 -9.62
N ARG A 50 4.53 15.27 -10.63
CA ARG A 50 5.76 14.76 -11.26
C ARG A 50 6.90 14.68 -10.24
N VAL A 51 7.09 15.73 -9.45
CA VAL A 51 8.13 15.78 -8.40
C VAL A 51 7.85 14.77 -7.28
N MET A 52 6.62 14.71 -6.78
CA MET A 52 6.27 13.75 -5.72
C MET A 52 6.38 12.29 -6.18
N SER A 53 6.00 12.01 -7.44
CA SER A 53 6.20 10.70 -8.06
C SER A 53 7.68 10.37 -8.25
N ALA A 54 8.49 11.36 -8.67
CA ALA A 54 9.94 11.23 -8.78
C ALA A 54 10.59 10.86 -7.44
N CYS A 55 10.09 11.39 -6.32
CA CYS A 55 10.52 11.04 -4.97
C CYS A 55 10.02 9.66 -4.50
N GLY A 56 9.21 8.95 -5.28
CA GLY A 56 8.69 7.62 -4.93
C GLY A 56 7.47 7.63 -4.00
N MET A 57 6.76 8.76 -3.87
CA MET A 57 5.56 8.83 -3.04
C MET A 57 4.42 7.99 -3.65
N LYS A 58 3.64 7.33 -2.79
CA LYS A 58 2.47 6.56 -3.23
C LYS A 58 1.35 7.51 -3.69
N PRO A 59 0.54 7.14 -4.70
CA PRO A 59 -0.60 7.94 -5.15
C PRO A 59 -1.60 8.31 -4.04
N GLU A 60 -1.71 7.48 -3.00
CA GLU A 60 -2.54 7.73 -1.81
C GLU A 60 -2.12 8.97 -1.03
N VAL A 61 -0.81 9.25 -0.98
CA VAL A 61 -0.24 10.42 -0.29
C VAL A 61 -0.27 11.62 -1.22
N ILE A 62 0.09 11.45 -2.50
CA ILE A 62 0.13 12.52 -3.50
C ILE A 62 -1.23 13.22 -3.62
N VAL A 63 -2.32 12.45 -3.54
CA VAL A 63 -3.69 12.97 -3.58
C VAL A 63 -3.97 14.05 -2.53
N GLN A 64 -3.34 13.98 -1.34
CA GLN A 64 -3.57 14.96 -0.26
C GLN A 64 -3.07 16.35 -0.64
N HIS A 65 -2.14 16.44 -1.58
CA HIS A 65 -1.53 17.70 -2.03
C HIS A 65 -2.18 18.29 -3.29
N ILE A 66 -3.17 17.61 -3.87
CA ILE A 66 -3.86 18.07 -5.08
C ILE A 66 -5.30 18.36 -4.73
N VAL A 67 -5.62 19.64 -4.70
CA VAL A 67 -6.97 20.14 -4.40
C VAL A 67 -7.68 20.44 -5.72
N ASN A 68 -8.90 19.95 -5.88
CA ASN A 68 -9.75 20.33 -6.99
C ASN A 68 -10.31 21.74 -6.73
N PRO A 69 -10.08 22.72 -7.63
CA PRO A 69 -10.50 24.11 -7.44
C PRO A 69 -12.01 24.26 -7.22
N ASP A 70 -12.84 23.44 -7.86
CA ASP A 70 -14.30 23.57 -7.80
C ASP A 70 -14.89 23.06 -6.49
N THR A 71 -14.25 22.04 -5.91
CA THR A 71 -14.74 21.37 -4.69
C THR A 71 -14.02 21.80 -3.44
N GLY A 72 -12.83 22.41 -3.56
CA GLY A 72 -11.92 22.70 -2.45
C GLY A 72 -11.41 21.44 -1.72
N LEU A 73 -11.64 20.26 -2.29
CA LEU A 73 -11.31 18.97 -1.68
C LEU A 73 -10.13 18.29 -2.39
N PRO A 74 -9.39 17.43 -1.67
CA PRO A 74 -8.41 16.54 -2.28
C PRO A 74 -9.07 15.66 -3.34
N VAL A 75 -8.34 15.45 -4.43
CA VAL A 75 -8.79 14.60 -5.55
C VAL A 75 -8.91 13.13 -5.09
N THR A 76 -9.54 12.24 -5.85
CA THR A 76 -9.51 10.79 -5.53
C THR A 76 -8.38 10.10 -6.30
N VAL A 77 -7.80 9.01 -5.78
CA VAL A 77 -6.73 8.24 -6.45
C VAL A 77 -7.11 7.84 -7.89
N LYS A 78 -8.38 7.46 -8.13
CA LYS A 78 -8.89 7.12 -9.46
C LYS A 78 -8.80 8.31 -10.43
N THR A 79 -9.16 9.49 -9.97
CA THR A 79 -9.09 10.74 -10.73
C THR A 79 -7.64 11.13 -11.02
N LEU A 80 -6.76 11.02 -10.03
CA LEU A 80 -5.32 11.27 -10.21
C LEU A 80 -4.73 10.38 -11.31
N ARG A 81 -5.05 9.07 -11.27
CA ARG A 81 -4.58 8.12 -12.30
C ARG A 81 -5.16 8.39 -13.69
N LYS A 82 -6.36 8.96 -13.78
CA LYS A 82 -7.00 9.28 -15.06
C LYS A 82 -6.34 10.49 -15.74
N TYR A 83 -6.12 11.57 -14.99
CA TYR A 83 -5.67 12.86 -15.55
C TYR A 83 -4.15 13.08 -15.51
N CYS A 84 -3.45 12.47 -14.54
CA CYS A 84 -2.00 12.62 -14.35
C CYS A 84 -1.24 11.30 -14.54
N SER A 85 -1.75 10.37 -15.35
CA SER A 85 -1.11 9.06 -15.60
C SER A 85 0.30 9.20 -16.15
N LYS A 86 0.50 10.13 -17.09
CA LYS A 86 1.79 10.41 -17.71
C LYS A 86 2.81 10.89 -16.67
N GLU A 87 2.43 11.86 -15.86
CA GLU A 87 3.32 12.49 -14.88
C GLU A 87 3.74 11.50 -13.78
N LEU A 88 2.85 10.57 -13.42
CA LEU A 88 3.17 9.49 -12.49
C LEU A 88 4.23 8.53 -13.06
N LYS A 89 4.13 8.17 -14.34
CA LYS A 89 5.10 7.27 -15.00
C LYS A 89 6.42 8.00 -15.25
N ASP A 90 6.33 9.15 -15.92
CA ASP A 90 7.46 9.97 -16.32
C ASP A 90 8.25 10.44 -15.09
N GLY A 91 7.59 10.75 -13.97
CA GLY A 91 8.27 11.21 -12.75
C GLY A 91 9.33 10.22 -12.27
N ARG A 92 9.01 8.92 -12.24
CA ARG A 92 9.96 7.87 -11.82
C ARG A 92 11.11 7.72 -12.80
N GLU A 93 10.82 7.75 -14.09
CA GLU A 93 11.83 7.60 -15.14
C GLU A 93 12.79 8.78 -15.18
N VAL A 94 12.25 9.99 -15.05
CA VAL A 94 13.03 11.24 -14.99
C VAL A 94 13.92 11.27 -13.75
N ALA A 95 13.42 10.82 -12.59
CA ALA A 95 14.22 10.70 -11.38
C ALA A 95 15.41 9.75 -11.59
N ASN A 96 15.15 8.57 -12.15
CA ASN A 96 16.18 7.60 -12.46
C ASN A 96 17.22 8.16 -13.44
N ALA A 97 16.79 8.87 -14.48
CA ALA A 97 17.69 9.53 -15.43
C ALA A 97 18.56 10.60 -14.76
N MET A 98 18.00 11.42 -13.87
CA MET A 98 18.76 12.43 -13.12
C MET A 98 19.79 11.80 -12.18
N VAL A 99 19.43 10.71 -11.49
CA VAL A 99 20.36 9.96 -10.64
C VAL A 99 21.48 9.35 -11.49
N ALA A 100 21.13 8.74 -12.63
CA ALA A 100 22.10 8.18 -13.57
C ALA A 100 23.06 9.26 -14.12
N GLN A 101 22.54 10.45 -14.45
CA GLN A 101 23.36 11.58 -14.90
C GLN A 101 24.35 12.02 -13.80
N SER A 102 23.90 12.14 -12.56
CA SER A 102 24.75 12.52 -11.42
C SER A 102 25.85 11.46 -11.18
N LEU A 103 25.48 10.19 -11.23
CA LEU A 103 26.40 9.07 -11.12
C LEU A 103 27.45 9.08 -12.23
N PHE A 104 27.05 9.27 -13.48
CA PHE A 104 27.94 9.35 -14.63
C PHE A 104 28.96 10.49 -14.50
N LYS A 105 28.51 11.67 -14.06
CA LYS A 105 29.40 12.81 -13.77
C LYS A 105 30.43 12.47 -12.69
N LYS A 106 30.03 11.73 -11.64
CA LYS A 106 30.95 11.26 -10.58
C LYS A 106 31.93 10.22 -11.08
N ALA A 107 31.51 9.33 -11.98
CA ALA A 107 32.35 8.29 -12.57
C ALA A 107 33.47 8.87 -13.45
N ILE A 108 33.19 9.93 -14.21
CA ILE A 108 34.18 10.59 -15.08
C ILE A 108 35.08 11.57 -14.31
N GLY A 109 34.62 12.09 -13.17
CA GLY A 109 35.39 13.03 -12.35
C GLY A 109 36.47 12.37 -11.51
N ASN A 110 37.39 13.19 -10.97
CA ASN A 110 38.47 12.75 -10.07
C ASN A 110 38.05 12.77 -8.59
N THR A 111 36.85 12.27 -8.27
CA THR A 111 36.37 12.20 -6.88
C THR A 111 36.86 10.91 -6.20
N PRO A 112 37.04 10.90 -4.86
CA PRO A 112 37.38 9.66 -4.14
C PRO A 112 36.38 8.52 -4.37
N GLN A 113 35.13 8.84 -4.71
CA GLN A 113 34.08 7.87 -4.97
C GLN A 113 33.96 7.46 -6.46
N ALA A 114 34.81 7.99 -7.35
CA ALA A 114 34.73 7.74 -8.79
C ALA A 114 34.87 6.25 -9.15
N VAL A 115 35.81 5.55 -8.49
CA VAL A 115 36.03 4.11 -8.71
C VAL A 115 34.76 3.30 -8.41
N GLN A 116 34.05 3.63 -7.34
CA GLN A 116 32.80 2.94 -6.97
C GLN A 116 31.69 3.19 -7.99
N ALA A 117 31.55 4.44 -8.48
CA ALA A 117 30.59 4.79 -9.52
C ALA A 117 30.89 4.06 -10.84
N CYS A 118 32.16 3.97 -11.24
CA CYS A 118 32.61 3.20 -12.41
C CYS A 118 32.28 1.71 -12.26
N ILE A 119 32.61 1.09 -11.12
CA ILE A 119 32.30 -0.32 -10.86
C ILE A 119 30.79 -0.56 -10.96
N PHE A 120 29.98 0.29 -10.33
CA PHE A 120 28.52 0.17 -10.42
C PHE A 120 28.03 0.25 -11.88
N TRP A 121 28.53 1.21 -12.67
CA TRP A 121 28.14 1.37 -14.08
C TRP A 121 28.50 0.13 -14.90
N LEU A 122 29.71 -0.39 -14.73
CA LEU A 122 30.20 -1.55 -15.49
C LEU A 122 29.38 -2.82 -15.18
N ARG A 123 28.99 -3.00 -13.91
CA ARG A 123 28.13 -4.10 -13.47
C ARG A 123 26.68 -3.97 -13.95
N SER A 124 26.10 -2.77 -13.83
CA SER A 124 24.65 -2.58 -14.01
C SER A 124 24.23 -2.18 -15.42
N GLN A 125 25.10 -1.49 -16.19
CA GLN A 125 24.76 -0.95 -17.52
C GLN A 125 25.69 -1.46 -18.62
N ALA A 126 27.00 -1.61 -18.36
CA ALA A 126 27.94 -2.08 -19.40
C ALA A 126 27.93 -3.61 -19.61
N GLY A 127 27.16 -4.36 -18.80
CA GLY A 127 26.98 -5.80 -18.98
C GLY A 127 28.22 -6.64 -18.65
N TRP A 128 29.15 -6.13 -17.84
CA TRP A 128 30.38 -6.87 -17.48
C TRP A 128 30.13 -8.01 -16.49
N LEU A 129 28.98 -8.01 -15.81
CA LEU A 129 28.48 -9.17 -15.07
C LEU A 129 27.12 -9.59 -15.61
N ALA A 130 26.92 -10.90 -15.72
CA ALA A 130 25.61 -11.48 -15.93
C ALA A 130 24.72 -11.20 -14.70
N PRO A 131 23.39 -11.03 -14.86
CA PRO A 131 22.49 -10.95 -13.72
C PRO A 131 22.65 -12.20 -12.87
N ASP A 132 22.80 -12.04 -11.54
CA ASP A 132 22.91 -13.17 -10.62
C ASP A 132 21.68 -14.08 -10.80
N SER A 133 21.90 -15.30 -11.31
CA SER A 133 20.88 -16.34 -11.36
C SER A 133 20.77 -16.95 -9.97
N ILE A 134 19.91 -16.39 -9.13
CA ILE A 134 19.60 -16.97 -7.82
C ILE A 134 18.71 -18.19 -8.04
N GLU A 135 19.29 -19.39 -7.94
CA GLU A 135 18.54 -20.64 -7.91
C GLU A 135 17.94 -20.85 -6.51
N ILE A 136 16.62 -20.79 -6.41
CA ILE A 136 15.90 -20.99 -5.15
C ILE A 136 15.49 -22.46 -5.06
N SER A 137 16.23 -23.24 -4.26
CA SER A 137 15.91 -24.64 -3.93
C SER A 137 15.58 -24.81 -2.45
N GLY A 138 14.81 -25.84 -2.13
CA GLY A 138 14.58 -26.29 -0.77
C GLY A 138 15.78 -27.01 -0.18
N LYS A 139 15.68 -27.40 1.10
CA LYS A 139 16.73 -28.15 1.80
C LYS A 139 17.12 -29.38 0.97
N ASP A 140 18.43 -29.52 0.71
CA ASP A 140 19.03 -30.59 -0.10
C ASP A 140 18.57 -30.61 -1.58
N GLY A 141 18.28 -29.45 -2.18
CA GLY A 141 17.86 -29.36 -3.59
C GLY A 141 16.43 -29.82 -3.86
N LYS A 142 15.66 -30.07 -2.80
CA LYS A 142 14.25 -30.50 -2.90
C LYS A 142 13.35 -29.34 -3.31
N PRO A 143 12.15 -29.62 -3.87
CA PRO A 143 11.17 -28.58 -4.12
C PRO A 143 10.89 -27.76 -2.86
N LEU A 144 10.64 -26.45 -3.02
CA LEU A 144 10.16 -25.61 -1.94
C LEU A 144 8.84 -26.17 -1.44
N THR A 145 8.86 -26.87 -0.32
CA THR A 145 7.65 -27.23 0.41
C THR A 145 7.14 -25.93 1.02
N GLY A 146 6.18 -25.30 0.32
CA GLY A 146 5.47 -24.14 0.83
C GLY A 146 5.04 -24.44 2.27
N GLY A 147 5.45 -23.56 3.20
CA GLY A 147 5.32 -23.78 4.63
C GLY A 147 3.97 -24.41 4.94
N GLU A 148 4.02 -25.52 5.67
CA GLU A 148 2.86 -26.22 6.21
C GLU A 148 1.86 -25.16 6.67
N ARG A 149 0.67 -25.14 6.05
CA ARG A 149 -0.37 -24.20 6.46
C ARG A 149 -0.60 -24.49 7.93
N GLN A 150 -0.14 -23.59 8.81
CA GLN A 150 -0.54 -23.62 10.20
C GLN A 150 -2.05 -23.41 10.16
N ASN A 151 -2.81 -24.50 10.20
CA ASN A 151 -4.22 -24.45 10.53
C ASN A 151 -4.27 -23.98 11.98
N LEU A 152 -4.25 -22.65 12.15
CA LEU A 152 -4.56 -22.04 13.42
C LEU A 152 -6.04 -22.34 13.69
N VAL A 153 -6.28 -23.42 14.43
CA VAL A 153 -7.61 -23.71 14.98
C VAL A 153 -7.84 -22.65 16.06
N VAL A 154 -8.47 -21.54 15.67
CA VAL A 154 -8.97 -20.55 16.61
C VAL A 154 -10.16 -21.20 17.33
N TYR A 155 -9.94 -21.63 18.58
CA TYR A 155 -11.03 -22.06 19.44
C TYR A 155 -11.79 -20.80 19.86
N LEU A 156 -12.85 -20.48 19.12
CA LEU A 156 -13.84 -19.53 19.59
C LEU A 156 -14.52 -20.19 20.81
N PRO A 157 -14.53 -19.54 22.00
CA PRO A 157 -15.37 -20.03 23.08
C PRO A 157 -16.80 -20.18 22.57
N ASP A 158 -17.44 -21.26 22.98
CA ASP A 158 -18.72 -21.69 22.48
C ASP A 158 -19.77 -20.58 22.67
N ASN A 159 -19.99 -19.78 21.63
CA ASN A 159 -20.83 -18.58 21.65
C ASN A 159 -22.33 -18.94 21.64
N GLY A 160 -22.70 -20.11 22.16
CA GLY A 160 -24.07 -20.62 22.20
C GLY A 160 -24.69 -20.85 20.82
N ARG A 161 -23.89 -20.88 19.75
CA ARG A 161 -24.37 -21.06 18.38
C ARG A 161 -24.67 -22.52 18.05
N ASP A 162 -24.04 -23.45 18.78
CA ASP A 162 -24.21 -24.89 18.60
C ASP A 162 -25.43 -25.48 19.33
N ALA A 163 -26.17 -24.66 20.10
CA ALA A 163 -27.45 -25.06 20.67
C ALA A 163 -28.48 -25.48 19.60
N ALA A 164 -28.33 -24.99 18.36
CA ALA A 164 -29.16 -25.40 17.23
C ALA A 164 -28.84 -26.82 16.70
N ASN A 165 -27.69 -27.39 17.08
CA ASN A 165 -27.19 -28.67 16.55
C ASN A 165 -27.35 -29.84 17.54
N ALA A 166 -27.99 -29.62 18.69
CA ALA A 166 -28.19 -30.62 19.75
C ALA A 166 -28.96 -31.88 19.28
N ASN A 167 -29.65 -31.79 18.14
CA ASN A 167 -30.42 -32.90 17.56
C ASN A 167 -29.65 -33.73 16.51
N GLY A 168 -28.32 -33.53 16.38
CA GLY A 168 -27.45 -34.44 15.63
C GLY A 168 -27.53 -34.38 14.10
N ASP A 169 -28.08 -33.31 13.52
CA ASP A 169 -28.23 -33.17 12.07
C ASP A 169 -27.48 -31.93 11.56
N GLY A 170 -26.19 -32.08 11.26
CA GLY A 170 -25.28 -30.95 11.10
C GLY A 170 -24.10 -31.15 10.16
N THR A 171 -24.13 -32.12 9.24
CA THR A 171 -23.21 -32.07 8.09
C THR A 171 -23.71 -31.02 7.10
N GLN A 172 -23.39 -29.74 7.32
CA GLN A 172 -23.47 -28.76 6.23
C GLN A 172 -22.24 -28.90 5.34
N ALA A 173 -22.28 -29.88 4.45
CA ALA A 173 -21.44 -29.92 3.27
C ALA A 173 -21.77 -28.68 2.42
N LEU A 174 -20.89 -27.67 2.48
CA LEU A 174 -20.98 -26.49 1.63
C LEU A 174 -20.69 -26.91 0.17
N LYS A 175 -21.76 -27.27 -0.55
CA LYS A 175 -21.73 -27.61 -1.98
C LYS A 175 -21.34 -26.36 -2.76
N ARG A 176 -20.08 -26.28 -3.19
CA ARG A 176 -19.63 -25.24 -4.12
C ARG A 176 -20.33 -25.46 -5.46
N ARG A 177 -21.18 -24.51 -5.85
CA ARG A 177 -21.71 -24.42 -7.21
C ARG A 177 -20.55 -24.23 -8.18
N GLY A 178 -20.55 -25.01 -9.26
CA GLY A 178 -19.69 -24.83 -10.43
C GLY A 178 -20.04 -23.58 -11.20
#